data_AF-A0AAW5S5U8-F1
#
_entry.id   AF-A0AAW5S5U8-F1
#
_cell.length_a   1.000
_cell.length_b   1.000
_cell.length_c   1.000
_cell.angle_alpha   90.00
_cell.angle_beta   90.00
_cell.angle_gamma   90.00
#
_symmetry.space_group_name_H-M   'P 1'
#
loop_
_entity.id
_entity.type
_entity.pdbx_description
1 polymer ?
#
loop_
_entity_poly.entity_id
_entity_poly.type
_entity_poly.pdbx_seq_one_letter_code
_entity_poly.pdbx_strand_id
1 'polypeptide(L)'
;MSRRARVDAELVRRGLARSRQQAAELIGAGRVSIDGMPARKPGTAVAVTAALTVAADGERGWVSRGAHKLLGALDAFEIAVAGRRCLDAGASTGGFTEVLLDRGAAEVVAVDVGYGQLAWSLRSDARVVVVERTNVRDLTPEAIGGPADLVVADLSFISLCTVLPALAGCAAPHADIVPMVKPQFEVGKGQVGPGGVVNDPELRAQAVLSVARRADELGWHPVDVTASPLPGPSGNVEYFLRLRARTDRPLAGDALCRAVRRAVESGPQ
;
A
#
# COMPACT_ATOMS: atom_id res chain seq x y z
N MET A 1 -10.16 12.65 -24.77
CA MET A 1 -10.93 11.39 -24.59
C MET A 1 -9.96 10.29 -24.20
N SER A 2 -10.16 9.61 -23.07
CA SER A 2 -9.31 8.49 -22.66
C SER A 2 -9.44 7.36 -23.68
N ARG A 3 -8.32 6.87 -24.21
CA ARG A 3 -8.29 5.70 -25.11
C ARG A 3 -9.02 4.54 -24.42
N ARG A 4 -9.98 3.92 -25.12
CA ARG A 4 -10.71 2.74 -24.63
C ARG A 4 -10.25 1.50 -25.39
N ALA A 5 -10.20 0.38 -24.68
CA ALA A 5 -9.86 -0.93 -25.23
C ALA A 5 -10.86 -1.97 -24.71
N ARG A 6 -10.93 -3.13 -25.37
CA ARG A 6 -11.71 -4.26 -24.87
C ARG A 6 -11.03 -4.85 -23.64
N VAL A 7 -11.82 -5.19 -22.61
CA VAL A 7 -11.28 -5.76 -21.36
C VAL A 7 -10.48 -7.04 -21.61
N ASP A 8 -10.88 -7.92 -22.54
CA ASP A 8 -10.14 -9.13 -22.89
C ASP A 8 -8.73 -8.84 -23.44
N ALA A 9 -8.61 -7.85 -24.30
CA ALA A 9 -7.33 -7.39 -24.85
C ALA A 9 -6.48 -6.70 -23.79
N GLU A 10 -7.12 -5.92 -22.92
CA GLU A 10 -6.42 -5.17 -21.87
C GLU A 10 -5.89 -6.10 -20.76
N LEU A 11 -6.60 -7.17 -20.42
CA LEU A 11 -6.11 -8.22 -19.51
C LEU A 11 -4.84 -8.88 -20.04
N VAL A 12 -4.80 -9.21 -21.33
CA VAL A 12 -3.60 -9.79 -21.96
C VAL A 12 -2.46 -8.79 -22.02
N ARG A 13 -2.75 -7.54 -22.44
CA ARG A 13 -1.75 -6.46 -22.52
C ARG A 13 -1.08 -6.18 -21.17
N ARG A 14 -1.81 -6.36 -20.07
CA ARG A 14 -1.32 -6.17 -18.69
C ARG A 14 -0.74 -7.43 -18.04
N GLY A 15 -0.66 -8.56 -18.77
CA GLY A 15 -0.15 -9.82 -18.23
C GLY A 15 -1.09 -10.49 -17.22
N LEU A 16 -2.36 -10.07 -17.14
CA LEU A 16 -3.37 -10.65 -16.25
C LEU A 16 -4.04 -11.90 -16.84
N ALA A 17 -3.86 -12.13 -18.14
CA ALA A 17 -4.25 -13.36 -18.83
C ALA A 17 -3.21 -13.68 -19.91
N ARG A 18 -2.90 -14.96 -20.09
CA ARG A 18 -1.91 -15.45 -21.07
C ARG A 18 -2.42 -15.44 -22.50
N SER A 19 -3.73 -15.35 -22.71
CA SER A 19 -4.37 -15.25 -24.02
C SER A 19 -5.74 -14.60 -23.90
N ARG A 20 -6.29 -14.10 -25.03
CA ARG A 20 -7.66 -13.54 -25.04
C ARG A 20 -8.72 -14.60 -24.74
N GLN A 21 -8.43 -15.86 -25.05
CA GLN A 21 -9.29 -16.99 -24.71
C GLN A 21 -9.32 -17.22 -23.19
N GLN A 22 -8.15 -17.26 -22.54
CA GLN A 22 -8.09 -17.34 -21.08
C GLN A 22 -8.76 -16.13 -20.43
N ALA A 23 -8.58 -14.93 -20.99
CA ALA A 23 -9.27 -13.73 -20.49
C ALA A 23 -10.80 -13.88 -20.56
N ALA A 24 -11.34 -14.47 -21.63
CA ALA A 24 -12.77 -14.72 -21.75
C ALA A 24 -13.27 -15.79 -20.76
N GLU A 25 -12.49 -16.85 -20.52
CA GLU A 25 -12.78 -17.87 -19.51
C GLU A 25 -12.84 -17.26 -18.10
N LEU A 26 -11.86 -16.42 -17.75
CA LEU A 26 -11.82 -15.71 -16.46
C LEU A 26 -13.00 -14.77 -16.28
N ILE A 27 -13.40 -14.06 -17.34
CA ILE A 27 -14.59 -13.19 -17.33
C ILE A 27 -15.87 -14.02 -17.17
N GLY A 28 -15.98 -15.13 -17.91
CA GLY A 28 -17.12 -16.05 -17.82
C GLY A 28 -17.26 -16.69 -16.45
N ALA A 29 -16.12 -16.97 -15.78
CA ALA A 29 -16.07 -17.46 -14.41
C ALA A 29 -16.33 -16.37 -13.36
N GLY A 30 -16.61 -15.12 -13.76
CA GLY A 30 -16.84 -14.01 -12.83
C GLY A 30 -15.59 -13.57 -12.06
N ARG A 31 -14.40 -13.98 -12.51
CA ARG A 31 -13.13 -13.76 -11.81
C ARG A 31 -12.48 -12.42 -12.13
N VAL A 32 -13.02 -11.67 -13.09
CA VAL A 32 -12.46 -10.39 -13.52
C VAL A 32 -13.30 -9.25 -12.98
N SER A 33 -12.67 -8.25 -12.37
CA SER A 33 -13.31 -6.98 -12.01
C SER A 33 -12.72 -5.79 -12.77
N ILE A 34 -13.58 -4.84 -13.11
CA ILE A 34 -13.28 -3.54 -13.71
C ILE A 34 -13.70 -2.49 -12.68
N ASP A 35 -12.74 -1.74 -12.14
CA ASP A 35 -12.98 -0.71 -11.12
C ASP A 35 -13.81 -1.25 -9.93
N GLY A 36 -13.50 -2.49 -9.49
CA GLY A 36 -14.19 -3.18 -8.40
C GLY A 36 -15.52 -3.83 -8.77
N MET A 37 -15.99 -3.69 -10.02
CA MET A 37 -17.24 -4.29 -10.50
C MET A 37 -16.98 -5.51 -11.40
N PRO A 38 -17.72 -6.63 -11.26
CA PRO A 38 -17.52 -7.81 -12.09
C PRO A 38 -17.65 -7.51 -13.59
N ALA A 39 -16.65 -7.90 -14.38
CA ALA A 39 -16.69 -7.87 -15.83
C ALA A 39 -17.69 -8.91 -16.32
N ARG A 40 -18.67 -8.49 -17.12
CA ARG A 40 -19.72 -9.39 -17.64
C ARG A 40 -19.46 -9.91 -19.04
N LYS A 41 -18.72 -9.15 -19.86
CA LYS A 41 -18.50 -9.47 -21.27
C LYS A 41 -17.04 -9.20 -21.66
N PRO A 42 -16.35 -10.12 -22.37
CA PRO A 42 -14.99 -9.92 -22.88
C PRO A 42 -14.81 -8.67 -23.75
N GLY A 43 -15.87 -8.29 -24.47
CA GLY A 43 -15.88 -7.10 -25.33
C GLY A 43 -16.20 -5.78 -24.63
N THR A 44 -16.32 -5.75 -23.30
CA THR A 44 -16.62 -4.51 -22.56
C THR A 44 -15.53 -3.47 -22.80
N ALA A 45 -15.92 -2.27 -23.23
CA ALA A 45 -14.99 -1.18 -23.48
C ALA A 45 -14.58 -0.51 -22.16
N VAL A 46 -13.32 -0.64 -21.79
CA VAL A 46 -12.73 -0.08 -20.56
C VAL A 46 -11.75 1.03 -20.92
N ALA A 47 -11.62 2.04 -20.06
CA ALA A 47 -10.54 3.00 -20.19
C ALA A 47 -9.20 2.26 -19.99
N VAL A 48 -8.16 2.65 -20.73
CA VAL A 48 -6.81 2.07 -20.52
C VAL A 48 -6.26 2.32 -19.11
N THR A 49 -6.86 3.25 -18.37
CA THR A 49 -6.55 3.57 -16.96
C THR A 49 -7.45 2.85 -15.95
N ALA A 50 -8.48 2.12 -16.39
CA ALA A 50 -9.38 1.39 -15.49
C ALA A 50 -8.60 0.35 -14.69
N ALA A 51 -8.95 0.14 -13.42
CA ALA A 51 -8.37 -0.90 -12.59
C ALA A 51 -8.93 -2.26 -13.02
N LEU A 52 -8.04 -3.19 -13.40
CA LEU A 52 -8.42 -4.56 -13.75
C LEU A 52 -7.80 -5.52 -12.76
N THR A 53 -8.61 -6.40 -12.18
CA THR A 53 -8.17 -7.47 -11.29
C THR A 53 -8.71 -8.82 -11.75
N VAL A 54 -7.95 -9.87 -11.48
CA VAL A 54 -8.33 -11.26 -11.77
C VAL A 54 -8.16 -12.06 -10.48
N ALA A 55 -9.23 -12.66 -9.97
CA ALA A 55 -9.18 -13.57 -8.82
C ALA A 55 -8.43 -14.86 -9.21
N ALA A 56 -7.51 -15.35 -8.37
CA ALA A 56 -6.87 -16.66 -8.51
C ALA A 56 -7.88 -17.80 -8.24
N ASP A 57 -7.59 -19.04 -8.68
CA ASP A 57 -8.45 -20.19 -8.34
C ASP A 57 -8.25 -20.54 -6.87
N GLY A 58 -9.36 -20.70 -6.13
CA GLY A 58 -9.35 -21.24 -4.77
C GLY A 58 -8.81 -20.33 -3.67
N GLU A 59 -8.15 -19.22 -3.99
CA GLU A 59 -7.76 -18.19 -3.01
C GLU A 59 -8.85 -17.13 -2.89
N ARG A 60 -9.11 -16.68 -1.65
CA ARG A 60 -9.92 -15.47 -1.41
C ARG A 60 -9.36 -14.33 -2.27
N GLY A 61 -10.19 -13.79 -3.16
CA GLY A 61 -9.80 -12.68 -4.02
C GLY A 61 -9.77 -11.39 -3.21
N TRP A 62 -8.57 -10.82 -3.03
CA TRP A 62 -8.41 -9.48 -2.47
C TRP A 62 -8.81 -8.41 -3.50
N VAL A 63 -9.35 -7.29 -3.05
CA VAL A 63 -9.77 -6.17 -3.92
C VAL A 63 -8.60 -5.56 -4.68
N SER A 64 -7.37 -5.73 -4.19
CA SER A 64 -6.16 -5.26 -4.88
C SER A 64 -4.91 -6.05 -4.49
N ARG A 65 -3.88 -5.97 -5.34
CA ARG A 65 -2.54 -6.53 -5.04
C ARG A 65 -1.88 -5.90 -3.80
N GLY A 66 -2.35 -4.73 -3.37
CA GLY A 66 -1.87 -4.07 -2.15
C GLY A 66 -2.09 -4.94 -0.92
N ALA A 67 -3.16 -5.75 -0.88
CA ALA A 67 -3.43 -6.65 0.24
C ALA A 67 -2.24 -7.59 0.55
N HIS A 68 -1.69 -8.24 -0.47
CA HIS A 68 -0.54 -9.13 -0.30
C HIS A 68 0.72 -8.42 0.22
N LYS A 69 0.87 -7.12 -0.08
CA LYS A 69 1.99 -6.33 0.45
C LYS A 69 1.85 -6.13 1.96
N LEU A 70 0.68 -5.68 2.41
CA LEU A 70 0.45 -5.45 3.84
C LEU A 70 0.44 -6.77 4.64
N LEU A 71 -0.12 -7.85 4.10
CA LEU A 71 -0.06 -9.18 4.73
C LEU A 71 1.39 -9.57 5.04
N GLY A 72 2.28 -9.47 4.06
CA GLY A 72 3.70 -9.78 4.24
C GLY A 72 4.37 -8.90 5.29
N ALA A 73 4.04 -7.61 5.34
CA ALA A 73 4.58 -6.69 6.34
C ALA A 73 4.09 -7.02 7.76
N LEU A 74 2.79 -7.25 7.93
CA LEU A 74 2.21 -7.57 9.24
C LEU A 74 2.71 -8.90 9.78
N ASP A 75 2.93 -9.90 8.91
CA ASP A 75 3.51 -11.19 9.29
C ASP A 75 4.99 -11.06 9.66
N ALA A 76 5.79 -10.36 8.83
CA ALA A 76 7.21 -10.15 9.10
C ALA A 76 7.44 -9.38 10.41
N PHE A 77 6.58 -8.42 10.74
CA PHE A 77 6.68 -7.62 11.96
C PHE A 77 5.93 -8.19 13.17
N GLU A 78 5.21 -9.30 12.99
CA GLU A 78 4.37 -9.93 14.00
C GLU A 78 3.40 -8.93 14.66
N ILE A 79 2.77 -8.08 13.85
CA ILE A 79 1.85 -7.03 14.34
C ILE A 79 0.44 -7.61 14.50
N ALA A 80 -0.05 -7.63 15.74
CA ALA A 80 -1.45 -7.93 16.02
C ALA A 80 -2.36 -6.77 15.60
N VAL A 81 -3.42 -7.07 14.83
CA VAL A 81 -4.43 -6.09 14.37
C VAL A 81 -5.74 -6.22 15.14
N ALA A 82 -6.04 -7.41 15.67
CA ALA A 82 -7.31 -7.72 16.30
C ALA A 82 -7.71 -6.69 17.39
N GLY A 83 -8.92 -6.15 17.29
CA GLY A 83 -9.49 -5.20 18.24
C GLY A 83 -8.91 -3.77 18.15
N ARG A 84 -7.93 -3.52 17.28
CA ARG A 84 -7.31 -2.19 17.14
C ARG A 84 -8.14 -1.28 16.26
N ARG A 85 -8.00 0.02 16.54
CA ARG A 85 -8.42 1.07 15.62
C ARG A 85 -7.29 1.38 14.64
N CYS A 86 -7.58 1.34 13.34
CA CYS A 86 -6.57 1.47 12.31
C CYS A 86 -6.82 2.69 11.40
N LEU A 87 -5.73 3.30 10.92
CA LEU A 87 -5.74 4.31 9.88
C LEU A 87 -5.06 3.73 8.63
N ASP A 88 -5.78 3.70 7.52
CA ASP A 88 -5.26 3.38 6.18
C ASP A 88 -5.08 4.68 5.38
N ALA A 89 -3.86 5.20 5.37
CA ALA A 89 -3.51 6.45 4.69
C ALA A 89 -3.12 6.18 3.23
N GLY A 90 -4.04 6.48 2.31
CA GLY A 90 -3.91 6.15 0.88
C GLY A 90 -4.65 4.86 0.52
N ALA A 91 -5.88 4.69 1.03
CA ALA A 91 -6.63 3.45 0.94
C ALA A 91 -6.89 2.98 -0.51
N SER A 92 -7.00 3.91 -1.46
CA SER A 92 -7.24 3.66 -2.87
C SER A 92 -8.42 2.72 -3.09
N THR A 93 -8.19 1.56 -3.71
CA THR A 93 -9.19 0.50 -3.92
C THR A 93 -9.56 -0.26 -2.64
N GLY A 94 -8.75 -0.17 -1.59
CA GLY A 94 -9.03 -0.71 -0.26
C GLY A 94 -8.26 -1.98 0.10
N GLY A 95 -7.17 -2.31 -0.58
CA GLY A 95 -6.42 -3.55 -0.31
C GLY A 95 -5.86 -3.63 1.12
N PHE A 96 -5.35 -2.51 1.65
CA PHE A 96 -4.86 -2.46 3.04
C PHE A 96 -6.02 -2.49 4.03
N THR A 97 -7.05 -1.68 3.79
CA THR A 97 -8.31 -1.72 4.55
C THR A 97 -8.88 -3.15 4.67
N GLU A 98 -8.97 -3.90 3.57
CA GLU A 98 -9.49 -5.27 3.57
C GLU A 98 -8.65 -6.20 4.46
N VAL A 99 -7.31 -6.11 4.39
CA VAL A 99 -6.41 -6.89 5.24
C VAL A 99 -6.58 -6.55 6.71
N LEU A 100 -6.74 -5.26 7.05
CA LEU A 100 -6.95 -4.84 8.43
C LEU A 100 -8.27 -5.41 8.99
N LEU A 101 -9.35 -5.36 8.20
CA LEU A 101 -10.65 -5.92 8.58
C LEU A 101 -10.61 -7.43 8.73
N ASP A 102 -9.90 -8.13 7.83
CA ASP A 102 -9.74 -9.58 7.86
C ASP A 102 -8.93 -10.03 9.08
N ARG A 103 -7.91 -9.24 9.49
CA ARG A 103 -7.16 -9.46 10.73
C ARG A 103 -7.84 -8.93 11.99
N GLY A 104 -9.11 -8.58 11.90
CA GLY A 104 -9.96 -8.29 13.05
C GLY A 104 -9.86 -6.88 13.60
N ALA A 105 -9.46 -5.89 12.80
CA ALA A 105 -9.57 -4.48 13.22
C ALA A 105 -10.99 -4.17 13.70
N ALA A 106 -11.08 -3.41 14.80
CA ALA A 106 -12.35 -2.95 15.35
C ALA A 106 -12.95 -1.83 14.49
N GLU A 107 -12.10 -0.95 13.97
CA GLU A 107 -12.45 0.13 13.06
C GLU A 107 -11.28 0.41 12.12
N VAL A 108 -11.56 0.74 10.85
CA VAL A 108 -10.57 1.22 9.89
C VAL A 108 -11.03 2.56 9.32
N VAL A 109 -10.24 3.61 9.55
CA VAL A 109 -10.41 4.89 8.87
C VAL A 109 -9.63 4.83 7.55
N ALA A 110 -10.34 4.77 6.44
CA ALA A 110 -9.79 4.70 5.10
C ALA A 110 -9.72 6.11 4.49
N VAL A 111 -8.52 6.68 4.43
CA VAL A 111 -8.29 8.03 3.88
C VAL A 111 -7.79 7.93 2.45
N ASP A 112 -8.38 8.70 1.54
CA ASP A 112 -7.86 8.89 0.18
C ASP A 112 -8.02 10.31 -0.34
N VAL A 113 -7.09 10.74 -1.21
CA VAL A 113 -7.15 12.01 -1.94
C VAL A 113 -8.17 12.00 -3.07
N GLY A 114 -8.44 10.82 -3.61
CA GLY A 114 -9.44 10.57 -4.64
C GLY A 114 -10.86 10.57 -4.11
N TYR A 115 -11.80 10.31 -5.01
CA TYR A 115 -13.21 10.14 -4.71
C TYR A 115 -13.74 8.89 -5.41
N GLY A 116 -14.51 8.08 -4.68
CA GLY A 116 -15.16 6.88 -5.18
C GLY A 116 -14.21 5.73 -5.49
N GLN A 117 -13.01 5.69 -4.90
CA GLN A 117 -12.02 4.66 -5.23
C GLN A 117 -12.19 3.36 -4.43
N LEU A 118 -12.60 3.48 -3.16
CA LEU A 118 -12.75 2.34 -2.27
C LEU A 118 -13.83 1.39 -2.77
N ALA A 119 -13.52 0.09 -2.80
CA ALA A 119 -14.45 -0.95 -3.23
C ALA A 119 -15.77 -0.88 -2.42
N TRP A 120 -16.90 -1.10 -3.11
CA TRP A 120 -18.24 -0.93 -2.50
C TRP A 120 -18.46 -1.83 -1.28
N SER A 121 -17.93 -3.05 -1.30
CA SER A 121 -18.00 -4.00 -0.18
C SER A 121 -17.34 -3.44 1.08
N LEU A 122 -16.17 -2.81 0.94
CA LEU A 122 -15.44 -2.20 2.04
C LEU A 122 -16.09 -0.90 2.50
N ARG A 123 -16.54 -0.05 1.57
CA ARG A 123 -17.28 1.17 1.89
C ARG A 123 -18.55 0.91 2.70
N SER A 124 -19.18 -0.24 2.47
CA SER A 124 -20.43 -0.61 3.13
C SER A 124 -20.22 -1.40 4.43
N ASP A 125 -18.97 -1.74 4.79
CA ASP A 125 -18.68 -2.42 6.06
C ASP A 125 -18.84 -1.42 7.21
N ALA A 126 -19.59 -1.79 8.24
CA ALA A 126 -19.89 -0.93 9.39
C ALA A 126 -18.65 -0.54 10.21
N ARG A 127 -17.53 -1.24 10.04
CA ARG A 127 -16.25 -0.94 10.69
C ARG A 127 -15.40 0.05 9.90
N VAL A 128 -15.82 0.46 8.70
CA VAL A 128 -15.03 1.34 7.83
C VAL A 128 -15.58 2.75 7.85
N VAL A 129 -14.72 3.70 8.18
CA VAL A 129 -14.99 5.14 8.06
C VAL A 129 -14.23 5.67 6.85
N VAL A 130 -14.96 6.17 5.85
CA VAL A 130 -14.35 6.66 4.60
C VAL A 130 -14.13 8.17 4.67
N VAL A 131 -12.88 8.59 4.48
CA VAL A 131 -12.47 10.01 4.46
C VAL A 131 -11.83 10.31 3.10
N GLU A 132 -12.65 10.81 2.17
CA GLU A 132 -12.24 11.07 0.78
C GLU A 132 -11.88 12.54 0.54
N ARG A 133 -11.26 12.82 -0.61
CA ARG A 133 -10.82 14.16 -1.00
C ARG A 133 -9.91 14.82 0.04
N THR A 134 -9.19 14.02 0.80
CA THR A 134 -8.40 14.49 1.94
C THR A 134 -6.93 14.20 1.67
N ASN A 135 -6.10 15.25 1.69
CA ASN A 135 -4.67 15.09 1.59
C ASN A 135 -4.12 14.62 2.93
N VAL A 136 -3.35 13.54 2.92
CA VAL A 136 -2.78 12.96 4.14
C VAL A 136 -1.88 13.92 4.92
N ARG A 137 -1.32 14.95 4.26
CA ARG A 137 -0.55 16.02 4.92
C ARG A 137 -1.38 16.88 5.87
N ASP A 138 -2.68 16.96 5.61
CA ASP A 138 -3.61 17.82 6.33
C ASP A 138 -4.44 17.01 7.35
N LEU A 139 -4.11 15.73 7.55
CA LEU A 139 -4.79 14.89 8.53
C LEU A 139 -4.51 15.37 9.95
N THR A 140 -5.57 15.40 10.74
CA THR A 140 -5.51 15.60 12.19
C THR A 140 -6.27 14.48 12.88
N PRO A 141 -5.98 14.20 14.17
CA PRO A 141 -6.74 13.25 14.98
C PRO A 141 -8.25 13.52 14.93
N GLU A 142 -8.66 14.78 14.98
CA GLU A 142 -10.07 15.17 14.96
C GLU A 142 -10.75 14.81 13.64
N ALA A 143 -10.06 15.05 12.52
CA ALA A 143 -10.56 14.75 11.18
C ALA A 143 -10.81 13.24 10.97
N ILE A 144 -10.04 12.40 11.67
CA ILE A 144 -10.21 10.95 11.62
C ILE A 144 -11.01 10.39 12.79
N GLY A 145 -11.51 11.20 13.74
CA GLY A 145 -12.30 10.72 14.88
C GLY A 145 -11.50 10.16 16.07
N GLY A 146 -10.23 10.56 16.22
CA GLY A 146 -9.34 10.21 17.32
C GLY A 146 -8.02 9.60 16.84
N PRO A 147 -7.04 9.35 17.74
CA PRO A 147 -5.79 8.69 17.36
C PRO A 147 -6.02 7.21 16.99
N ALA A 148 -5.22 6.68 16.08
CA ALA A 148 -5.23 5.27 15.68
C ALA A 148 -4.17 4.47 16.46
N ASP A 149 -4.47 3.20 16.72
CA ASP A 149 -3.51 2.27 17.33
C ASP A 149 -2.54 1.71 16.28
N LEU A 150 -2.95 1.62 15.02
CA LEU A 150 -2.10 1.17 13.91
C LEU A 150 -2.31 2.09 12.71
N VAL A 151 -1.22 2.64 12.18
CA VAL A 151 -1.25 3.47 10.97
C VAL A 151 -0.51 2.73 9.87
N VAL A 152 -1.15 2.49 8.73
CA VAL A 152 -0.52 1.96 7.51
C VAL A 152 -0.59 3.03 6.43
N ALA A 153 0.43 3.12 5.57
CA ALA A 153 0.46 4.14 4.51
C ALA A 153 1.03 3.58 3.20
N ASP A 154 0.20 3.57 2.15
CA ASP A 154 0.57 3.24 0.77
C ASP A 154 0.37 4.46 -0.15
N LEU A 155 1.32 5.39 -0.07
CA LEU A 155 1.21 6.68 -0.75
C LEU A 155 2.03 6.70 -2.04
N SER A 156 1.53 7.41 -3.05
CA SER A 156 2.24 7.58 -4.33
C SER A 156 2.40 9.07 -4.66
N PHE A 157 3.46 9.41 -5.39
CA PHE A 157 3.76 10.79 -5.83
C PHE A 157 3.99 11.80 -4.69
N ILE A 158 4.30 11.31 -3.49
CA ILE A 158 4.63 12.12 -2.32
C ILE A 158 5.70 11.40 -1.50
N SER A 159 6.66 12.15 -0.96
CA SER A 159 7.66 11.61 -0.04
C SER A 159 7.05 11.42 1.35
N LEU A 160 7.37 10.29 1.98
CA LEU A 160 7.03 10.00 3.36
C LEU A 160 7.56 11.05 4.33
N CYS A 161 8.72 11.65 4.05
CA CYS A 161 9.29 12.71 4.88
C CYS A 161 8.35 13.92 5.02
N THR A 162 7.51 14.18 4.02
CA THR A 162 6.52 15.27 4.03
C THR A 162 5.28 14.93 4.86
N VAL A 163 4.86 13.67 4.87
CA VAL A 163 3.58 13.23 5.47
C VAL A 163 3.73 12.65 6.87
N LEU A 164 4.94 12.19 7.23
CA LEU A 164 5.22 11.60 8.55
C LEU A 164 4.76 12.47 9.73
N PRO A 165 4.89 13.82 9.72
CA PRO A 165 4.35 14.64 10.82
C PRO A 165 2.84 14.45 11.04
N ALA A 166 2.05 14.39 9.97
CA ALA A 166 0.60 14.20 10.05
C ALA A 166 0.24 12.77 10.49
N LEU A 167 0.94 11.76 9.96
CA LEU A 167 0.76 10.36 10.36
C LEU A 167 1.10 10.14 11.84
N ALA A 168 2.21 10.74 12.30
CA ALA A 168 2.64 10.73 13.70
C ALA A 168 1.62 11.44 14.61
N GLY A 169 1.07 12.58 14.17
CA GLY A 169 0.03 13.30 14.90
C GLY A 169 -1.25 12.47 15.07
N CYS A 170 -1.59 11.64 14.07
CA CYS A 170 -2.77 10.77 14.09
C CYS A 170 -2.56 9.44 14.85
N ALA A 171 -1.36 9.15 15.35
CA ALA A 171 -1.03 7.89 15.99
C ALA A 171 -1.04 8.02 17.52
N ALA A 172 -1.60 7.02 18.21
CA ALA A 172 -1.50 6.96 19.67
C ALA A 172 -0.04 6.71 20.11
N PRO A 173 0.37 7.11 21.34
CA PRO A 173 1.75 6.95 21.79
C PRO A 173 2.28 5.50 21.83
N HIS A 174 1.37 4.51 21.92
CA HIS A 174 1.70 3.08 21.90
C HIS A 174 1.61 2.45 20.50
N ALA A 175 1.16 3.21 19.50
CA ALA A 175 0.84 2.71 18.18
C ALA A 175 2.07 2.18 17.41
N ASP A 176 1.78 1.41 16.37
CA ASP A 176 2.74 1.13 15.30
C ASP A 176 2.37 2.00 14.09
N ILE A 177 3.36 2.63 13.46
CA ILE A 177 3.20 3.22 12.13
C ILE A 177 4.02 2.38 11.16
N VAL A 178 3.39 1.93 10.08
CA VAL A 178 3.94 1.01 9.09
C VAL A 178 3.82 1.63 7.70
N PRO A 179 4.61 2.69 7.39
CA PRO A 179 4.61 3.26 6.05
C PRO A 179 5.35 2.37 5.05
N MET A 180 4.87 2.37 3.81
CA MET A 180 5.57 1.75 2.69
C MET A 180 6.45 2.78 1.97
N VAL A 181 7.76 2.64 2.17
CA VAL A 181 8.80 3.41 1.49
C VAL A 181 8.89 2.97 0.03
N LYS A 182 8.71 3.94 -0.86
CA LYS A 182 8.81 3.76 -2.31
C LYS A 182 9.98 4.56 -2.84
N PRO A 183 11.17 3.96 -3.08
CA PRO A 183 12.38 4.70 -3.43
C PRO A 183 12.18 5.72 -4.55
N GLN A 184 11.39 5.41 -5.57
CA GLN A 184 11.08 6.31 -6.70
C GLN A 184 10.40 7.63 -6.32
N PHE A 185 9.84 7.75 -5.11
CA PHE A 185 9.25 8.98 -4.58
C PHE A 185 10.08 9.63 -3.47
N GLU A 186 11.15 8.98 -3.03
CA GLU A 186 12.03 9.46 -1.96
C GLU A 186 13.38 9.96 -2.48
N VAL A 187 13.89 9.35 -3.55
CA VAL A 187 15.18 9.75 -4.14
C VAL A 187 15.05 11.07 -4.91
N GLY A 188 16.16 11.80 -5.02
CA GLY A 188 16.21 13.10 -5.67
C GLY A 188 16.01 13.05 -7.19
N LYS A 189 15.82 14.23 -7.79
CA LYS A 189 15.76 14.37 -9.26
C LYS A 189 17.07 13.84 -9.88
N GLY A 190 16.93 13.02 -10.93
CA GLY A 190 18.07 12.41 -11.63
C GLY A 190 18.52 11.06 -11.08
N GLN A 191 17.97 10.61 -9.95
CA GLN A 191 18.28 9.30 -9.34
C GLN A 191 17.25 8.21 -9.70
N VAL A 192 16.19 8.57 -10.42
CA VAL A 192 15.20 7.64 -10.94
C VAL A 192 15.57 7.26 -12.37
N GLY A 193 15.76 5.97 -12.63
CA GLY A 193 16.16 5.45 -13.94
C GLY A 193 15.03 5.42 -14.96
N PRO A 194 15.32 4.92 -16.18
CA PRO A 194 14.32 4.74 -17.23
C PRO A 194 13.10 3.95 -16.74
N GLY A 195 11.89 4.37 -17.16
CA GLY A 195 10.65 3.73 -16.73
C GLY A 195 10.19 4.10 -15.31
N GLY A 196 10.89 5.02 -14.63
CA GLY A 196 10.52 5.44 -13.28
C GLY A 196 10.99 4.45 -12.20
N VAL A 197 12.05 3.67 -12.46
CA VAL A 197 12.52 2.57 -11.60
C VAL A 197 13.85 2.90 -10.96
N VAL A 198 13.98 2.62 -9.66
CA VAL A 198 15.23 2.75 -8.89
C VAL A 198 15.94 1.40 -8.80
N ASN A 199 16.81 1.13 -9.78
CA ASN A 199 17.53 -0.14 -9.88
C ASN A 199 18.75 -0.23 -8.95
N ASP A 200 19.32 0.91 -8.53
CA ASP A 200 20.48 0.93 -7.66
C ASP A 200 20.09 0.55 -6.22
N PRO A 201 20.61 -0.58 -5.67
CA PRO A 201 20.33 -1.00 -4.30
C PRO A 201 20.76 0.02 -3.26
N GLU A 202 21.82 0.79 -3.50
CA GLU A 202 22.29 1.82 -2.58
C GLU A 202 21.31 2.99 -2.51
N LEU A 203 20.74 3.40 -3.65
CA LEU A 203 19.68 4.42 -3.67
C LEU A 203 18.40 3.94 -2.96
N ARG A 204 18.06 2.65 -3.09
CA ARG A 204 16.93 2.06 -2.35
C ARG A 204 17.20 2.06 -0.85
N ALA A 205 18.40 1.68 -0.42
CA ALA A 205 18.79 1.73 0.98
C ALA A 205 18.75 3.17 1.54
N GLN A 206 19.27 4.13 0.78
CA GLN A 206 19.27 5.55 1.15
C GLN A 206 17.86 6.12 1.31
N ALA A 207 16.91 5.71 0.45
CA ALA A 207 15.51 6.10 0.59
C ALA A 207 14.93 5.66 1.94
N VAL A 208 15.12 4.38 2.32
CA VAL A 208 14.64 3.87 3.61
C VAL A 208 15.31 4.56 4.79
N LEU A 209 16.63 4.76 4.73
CA LEU A 209 17.38 5.44 5.78
C LEU A 209 16.97 6.92 5.95
N SER A 210 16.61 7.60 4.86
CA SER A 210 16.14 8.98 4.90
C SER A 210 14.80 9.11 5.60
N VAL A 211 13.85 8.21 5.27
CA VAL A 211 12.55 8.15 5.95
C VAL A 211 12.71 7.77 7.42
N ALA A 212 13.58 6.80 7.73
CA ALA A 212 13.87 6.39 9.10
C ALA A 212 14.44 7.53 9.94
N ARG A 213 15.39 8.30 9.41
CA ARG A 213 15.93 9.49 10.07
C ARG A 213 14.85 10.54 10.33
N ARG A 214 14.00 10.79 9.33
CA ARG A 214 12.92 11.76 9.47
C ARG A 214 11.89 11.33 10.53
N ALA A 215 11.60 10.04 10.64
CA ALA A 215 10.75 9.53 11.70
C ALA A 215 11.40 9.71 13.08
N ASP A 216 12.70 9.43 13.20
CA ASP A 216 13.45 9.57 14.45
C ASP A 216 13.46 11.02 14.97
N GLU A 217 13.63 12.01 14.07
CA GLU A 217 13.51 13.44 14.37
C GLU A 217 12.12 13.82 14.96
N LEU A 218 11.09 13.05 14.65
CA LEU A 218 9.72 13.23 15.13
C LEU A 218 9.42 12.39 16.38
N GLY A 219 10.43 11.72 16.95
CA GLY A 219 10.26 10.83 18.11
C GLY A 219 9.64 9.48 17.78
N TRP A 220 9.71 9.05 16.51
CA TRP A 220 9.23 7.74 16.05
C TRP A 220 10.40 6.89 15.59
N HIS A 221 10.76 5.90 16.40
CA HIS A 221 11.98 5.13 16.19
C HIS A 221 11.73 3.93 15.27
N PRO A 222 12.61 3.68 14.29
CA PRO A 222 12.65 2.42 13.56
C PRO A 222 12.75 1.23 14.49
N VAL A 223 11.92 0.21 14.29
CA VAL A 223 11.96 -1.05 15.04
C VAL A 223 12.31 -2.21 14.12
N ASP A 224 11.85 -2.15 12.87
CA ASP A 224 12.11 -3.21 11.90
C ASP A 224 11.93 -2.73 10.46
N VAL A 225 12.51 -3.46 9.50
CA VAL A 225 12.46 -3.16 8.07
C VAL A 225 12.29 -4.45 7.28
N THR A 226 11.36 -4.48 6.34
CA THR A 226 11.20 -5.61 5.41
C THR A 226 10.92 -5.13 4.00
N ALA A 227 11.27 -5.93 2.98
CA ALA A 227 10.86 -5.66 1.61
C ALA A 227 9.39 -6.06 1.41
N SER A 228 8.68 -5.30 0.58
CA SER A 228 7.38 -5.73 0.06
C SER A 228 7.56 -7.03 -0.74
N PRO A 229 6.72 -8.06 -0.51
CA PRO A 229 6.82 -9.33 -1.24
C PRO A 229 6.49 -9.19 -2.73
N LEU A 230 5.85 -8.09 -3.12
CA LEU A 230 5.52 -7.78 -4.51
C LEU A 230 6.11 -6.43 -4.94
N PRO A 231 6.70 -6.33 -6.14
CA PRO A 231 7.14 -5.05 -6.67
C PRO A 231 5.94 -4.16 -7.04
N GLY A 232 6.20 -2.85 -7.13
CA GLY A 232 5.27 -1.87 -7.69
C GLY A 232 4.92 -2.16 -9.16
N PRO A 233 3.88 -1.53 -9.74
CA PRO A 233 3.43 -1.80 -11.10
C PRO A 233 4.50 -1.67 -12.19
N SER A 234 5.46 -0.77 -12.00
CA SER A 234 6.59 -0.55 -12.92
C SER A 234 7.84 -1.38 -12.58
N GLY A 235 7.79 -2.24 -11.56
CA GLY A 235 8.92 -3.07 -11.12
C GLY A 235 9.75 -2.50 -9.97
N ASN A 236 9.35 -1.36 -9.37
CA ASN A 236 10.08 -0.85 -8.19
C ASN A 236 9.96 -1.80 -7.00
N VAL A 237 11.10 -2.07 -6.36
CA VAL A 237 11.13 -2.72 -5.04
C VAL A 237 10.76 -1.70 -3.99
N GLU A 238 9.82 -2.05 -3.12
CA GLU A 238 9.26 -1.18 -2.09
C GLU A 238 9.52 -1.82 -0.72
N TYR A 239 9.56 -1.01 0.34
CA TYR A 239 9.96 -1.47 1.68
C TYR A 239 8.96 -1.00 2.71
N PHE A 240 8.67 -1.84 3.70
CA PHE A 240 7.96 -1.40 4.89
C PHE A 240 8.96 -1.08 6.00
N LEU A 241 8.68 0.00 6.71
CA LEU A 241 9.40 0.40 7.91
C LEU A 241 8.42 0.32 9.07
N ARG A 242 8.76 -0.37 10.15
CA ARG A 242 7.98 -0.33 11.39
C ARG A 242 8.52 0.75 12.30
N LEU A 243 7.66 1.68 12.72
CA LEU A 243 7.99 2.80 13.58
C LEU A 243 7.19 2.73 14.88
N ARG A 244 7.84 3.07 16.00
CA ARG A 244 7.17 3.22 17.32
C ARG A 244 7.73 4.39 18.09
N ALA A 245 6.85 5.17 18.73
CA ALA A 245 7.27 6.23 19.66
C ALA A 245 7.80 5.66 20.99
N ARG A 246 7.26 4.52 21.43
CA ARG A 246 7.69 3.81 22.65
C ARG A 246 8.18 2.42 22.29
N THR A 247 9.48 2.20 22.39
CA THR A 247 10.14 0.91 22.14
C THR A 247 11.39 0.79 23.00
N ASP A 248 11.64 -0.41 23.51
CA ASP A 248 12.87 -0.81 24.20
C ASP A 248 13.96 -1.29 23.24
N ARG A 249 13.61 -1.48 21.96
CA ARG A 249 14.47 -2.04 20.91
C ARG A 249 14.51 -1.18 19.63
N PRO A 250 14.87 0.11 19.70
CA PRO A 250 15.02 0.92 18.50
C PRO A 250 16.21 0.43 17.65
N LEU A 251 16.04 0.38 16.33
CA LEU A 251 17.13 0.22 15.38
C LEU A 251 17.76 1.58 15.12
N ALA A 252 19.02 1.73 15.52
CA ALA A 252 19.81 2.94 15.29
C ALA A 252 21.21 2.61 14.76
N GLY A 253 21.87 3.60 14.15
CA GLY A 253 23.24 3.49 13.62
C GLY A 253 23.43 2.25 12.74
N ASP A 254 24.49 1.49 13.00
CA ASP A 254 24.84 0.31 12.20
C ASP A 254 23.78 -0.79 12.22
N ALA A 255 22.99 -0.91 13.29
CA ALA A 255 21.93 -1.91 13.37
C ALA A 255 20.83 -1.62 12.33
N LEU A 256 20.43 -0.36 12.21
CA LEU A 256 19.49 0.09 11.18
C LEU A 256 20.06 -0.11 9.78
N CYS A 257 21.31 0.31 9.54
CA CYS A 257 21.97 0.12 8.24
C CYS A 257 22.01 -1.35 7.82
N ARG A 258 22.33 -2.28 8.74
CA ARG A 258 22.31 -3.73 8.47
C ARG A 258 20.90 -4.24 8.19
N ALA A 259 19.89 -3.80 8.92
CA ALA A 259 18.50 -4.20 8.68
C ALA A 259 18.03 -3.76 7.29
N VAL A 260 18.31 -2.51 6.90
CA VAL A 260 17.99 -1.98 5.58
C VAL A 260 18.71 -2.76 4.46
N ARG A 261 20.01 -3.01 4.59
CA ARG A 261 20.75 -3.81 3.59
C ARG A 261 20.17 -5.21 3.41
N ARG A 262 19.86 -5.90 4.51
CA ARG A 262 19.21 -7.22 4.44
C ARG A 262 17.86 -7.17 3.73
N ALA A 263 17.04 -6.15 3.98
CA ALA A 263 15.77 -5.97 3.28
C ALA A 263 16.00 -5.71 1.78
N VAL A 264 17.01 -4.92 1.40
CA VAL A 264 17.37 -4.66 -0.01
C VAL A 264 17.87 -5.92 -0.73
N GLU A 265 18.65 -6.76 -0.04
CA GLU A 265 19.22 -8.00 -0.58
C GLU A 265 18.20 -9.14 -0.70
N SER A 266 17.30 -9.27 0.28
CA SER A 266 16.27 -10.32 0.33
C SER A 266 14.99 -9.98 -0.44
N GLY A 267 14.79 -8.71 -0.78
CA GLY A 267 13.63 -8.25 -1.55
C GLY A 267 13.60 -8.80 -2.98
N PRO A 268 12.43 -8.73 -3.64
CA PRO A 268 12.31 -9.07 -5.05
C PRO A 268 13.29 -8.23 -5.88
N GLN A 269 13.88 -8.83 -6.93
CA GLN A 269 14.82 -8.17 -7.85
C GLN A 269 14.13 -7.70 -9.12
#